data_AF-A0A3D3KSV1-F1
#
_entry.id   AF-A0A3D3KSV1-F1
#
_cell.length_a   1.000
_cell.length_b   1.000
_cell.length_c   1.000
_cell.angle_alpha   90.00
_cell.angle_beta   90.00
_cell.angle_gamma   90.00
#
_symmetry.space_group_name_H-M   'P 1'
#
loop_
_entity.id
_entity.type
_entity.pdbx_description
1 polymer ?
#
loop_
_entity_poly.entity_id
_entity_poly.type
_entity_poly.pdbx_seq_one_letter_code
_entity_poly.pdbx_strand_id
1 'polypeptide(L)'
;MFVTGGGNNRTGWSNRRYDQLIEAAAEEKDEDKRMEIFREAENILVADDLPILPVYYHVSLDMYRPHVKGVSPNLLNIHPWKYVRIDRETN
;
A
#
# COMPACT_ATOMS: atom_id res chain seq x y z
N MET A 1 -4.31 2.94 -7.21
CA MET A 1 -4.86 4.31 -7.22
C MET A 1 -6.28 4.27 -7.79
N PHE A 2 -7.15 5.19 -7.36
CA PHE A 2 -8.55 5.26 -7.76
C PHE A 2 -8.77 6.08 -9.04
N VAL A 3 -7.77 6.09 -9.92
CA VAL A 3 -7.82 6.85 -11.18
C VAL A 3 -8.96 6.35 -12.07
N THR A 4 -9.53 7.26 -12.86
CA THR A 4 -10.64 6.94 -13.77
C THR A 4 -10.25 5.83 -14.74
N GLY A 5 -11.06 4.77 -14.81
CA GLY A 5 -10.78 3.59 -15.65
C GLY A 5 -9.64 2.69 -15.17
N GLY A 6 -9.03 2.97 -14.00
CA GLY A 6 -7.96 2.15 -13.45
C GLY A 6 -8.48 0.78 -12.98
N GLY A 7 -7.77 -0.31 -13.32
CA GLY A 7 -8.21 -1.68 -13.01
C GLY A 7 -8.36 -2.01 -11.51
N ASN A 8 -7.74 -1.21 -10.63
CA ASN A 8 -7.88 -1.34 -9.18
C ASN A 8 -9.02 -0.47 -8.60
N ASN A 9 -9.62 0.41 -9.40
CA ASN A 9 -10.77 1.20 -9.02
C ASN A 9 -12.05 0.36 -9.21
N ARG A 10 -12.56 -0.20 -8.11
CA ARG A 10 -13.78 -1.04 -8.11
C ARG A 10 -15.04 -0.28 -7.71
N THR A 11 -14.96 1.03 -7.48
CA THR A 11 -16.11 1.86 -7.07
C THR A 11 -16.83 2.46 -8.27
N GLY A 12 -16.16 2.52 -9.43
CA GLY A 12 -16.65 3.23 -10.61
C GLY A 12 -16.55 4.77 -10.48
N TRP A 13 -15.97 5.26 -9.39
CA TRP A 13 -15.77 6.69 -9.16
C TRP A 13 -14.75 7.27 -10.14
N SER A 14 -14.96 8.54 -10.50
CA SER A 14 -14.09 9.30 -11.38
C SER A 14 -14.07 10.76 -10.95
N ASN A 15 -12.88 11.36 -10.86
CA ASN A 15 -12.72 12.78 -10.58
C ASN A 15 -11.52 13.32 -11.37
N ARG A 16 -11.78 14.30 -12.24
CA ARG A 16 -10.75 14.86 -13.14
C ARG A 16 -9.60 15.53 -12.39
N ARG A 17 -9.89 16.21 -11.27
CA ARG A 17 -8.84 16.88 -10.47
C ARG A 17 -7.97 15.83 -9.78
N TYR A 18 -8.58 14.79 -9.22
CA TYR A 18 -7.84 13.67 -8.65
C TYR A 18 -6.91 13.03 -9.68
N ASP A 19 -7.40 12.72 -10.88
CA ASP A 19 -6.59 12.12 -11.94
C ASP A 19 -5.37 13.00 -12.29
N GLN A 20 -5.57 14.32 -12.42
CA GLN A 20 -4.49 15.29 -12.69
C GLN A 20 -3.46 15.34 -11.57
N LEU A 21 -3.90 15.27 -10.30
CA LEU A 21 -2.99 15.25 -9.16
C LEU A 21 -2.16 13.96 -9.13
N ILE A 22 -2.77 12.80 -9.43
CA ILE A 22 -2.04 11.54 -9.49
C ILE A 22 -1.00 11.54 -10.62
N GLU A 23 -1.34 12.11 -11.79
CA GLU A 23 -0.39 12.27 -12.90
C GLU A 23 0.75 13.24 -12.52
N ALA A 24 0.44 14.40 -11.95
CA ALA A 24 1.45 15.36 -11.51
C ALA A 24 2.38 14.78 -10.43
N ALA A 25 1.84 14.03 -9.47
CA ALA A 25 2.66 13.36 -8.45
C ALA A 25 3.60 12.30 -9.04
N ALA A 26 3.22 11.66 -10.15
CA ALA A 26 4.07 10.69 -10.84
C ALA A 26 5.26 11.34 -11.56
N GLU A 27 5.11 12.61 -12.00
CA GLU A 27 6.17 13.37 -12.66
C GLU A 27 7.05 14.18 -11.71
N GLU A 28 6.55 14.49 -10.50
CA GLU A 28 7.26 15.29 -9.50
C GLU A 28 8.43 14.52 -8.85
N LYS A 29 9.62 15.13 -8.91
CA LYS A 29 10.88 14.55 -8.45
C LYS A 29 11.19 14.95 -7.01
N ASP A 30 10.77 16.13 -6.61
CA ASP A 30 10.91 16.63 -5.25
C ASP A 30 9.94 15.88 -4.32
N GLU A 31 10.49 15.29 -3.26
CA GLU A 31 9.70 14.42 -2.37
C GLU A 31 8.65 15.20 -1.57
N ASP A 32 9.01 16.38 -1.08
CA ASP A 32 8.12 17.20 -0.26
C ASP A 32 6.95 17.72 -1.10
N LYS A 33 7.23 18.23 -2.30
CA LYS A 33 6.17 18.65 -3.24
C LYS A 33 5.28 17.49 -3.68
N ARG A 34 5.87 16.33 -3.98
CA ARG A 34 5.09 15.14 -4.33
C ARG A 34 4.16 14.72 -3.19
N MET A 35 4.61 14.84 -1.94
CA MET A 35 3.80 14.55 -0.77
C MET A 35 2.65 15.55 -0.60
N GLU A 36 2.87 16.84 -0.87
CA GLU A 36 1.81 17.85 -0.86
C GLU A 36 0.72 17.56 -1.90
N ILE A 37 1.13 17.17 -3.12
CA ILE A 37 0.20 16.78 -4.18
C ILE A 37 -0.62 15.56 -3.75
N PHE A 38 0.00 14.54 -3.14
CA PHE A 38 -0.72 13.38 -2.64
C PHE A 38 -1.70 13.70 -1.53
N ARG A 39 -1.37 14.64 -0.62
CA ARG A 39 -2.32 15.09 0.42
C ARG A 39 -3.54 15.75 -0.20
N GLU A 40 -3.39 16.57 -1.23
CA GLU A 40 -4.54 17.15 -1.94
C GLU A 40 -5.40 16.06 -2.59
N ALA A 41 -4.79 15.08 -3.26
CA ALA A 41 -5.51 13.96 -3.86
C ALA A 41 -6.23 13.10 -2.81
N GLU A 42 -5.61 12.86 -1.66
CA GLU A 42 -6.21 12.11 -0.55
C GLU A 42 -7.42 12.85 0.02
N ASN A 43 -7.35 14.17 0.26
CA ASN A 43 -8.49 14.95 0.75
C ASN A 43 -9.72 14.81 -0.15
N ILE A 44 -9.55 14.88 -1.48
CA ILE A 44 -10.64 14.65 -2.43
C ILE A 44 -11.26 13.26 -2.22
N LEU A 45 -10.40 12.24 -2.11
CA LEU A 45 -10.80 10.84 -2.06
C LEU A 45 -11.47 10.43 -0.73
N VAL A 46 -11.05 10.99 0.41
CA VAL A 46 -11.47 10.51 1.74
C VAL A 46 -12.21 11.54 2.58
N ALA A 47 -12.29 12.81 2.15
CA ALA A 47 -13.01 13.85 2.87
C ALA A 47 -14.11 14.50 2.02
N ASP A 48 -13.82 14.84 0.77
CA ASP A 48 -14.76 15.58 -0.07
C ASP A 48 -15.76 14.65 -0.79
N ASP A 49 -15.27 13.71 -1.59
CA ASP A 49 -16.13 12.85 -2.43
C ASP A 49 -16.50 11.52 -1.75
N LEU A 50 -15.68 11.05 -0.79
CA LEU A 50 -15.90 9.83 -0.01
C LEU A 50 -16.30 8.54 -0.81
N PRO A 51 -15.75 8.25 -2.00
CA PRO A 51 -16.04 7.00 -2.72
C PRO A 51 -15.56 5.73 -2.00
N ILE A 52 -14.68 5.89 -1.01
CA ILE A 52 -14.22 4.83 -0.11
C ILE A 52 -14.27 5.31 1.33
N LEU A 53 -14.37 4.37 2.26
CA LEU A 53 -14.27 4.61 3.69
C LEU A 53 -13.16 3.73 4.28
N PRO A 54 -11.92 4.22 4.37
CA PRO A 54 -10.84 3.51 5.04
C PRO A 54 -11.22 3.24 6.50
N VAL A 55 -11.07 1.98 6.95
CA VAL A 55 -11.47 1.59 8.32
C VAL A 55 -10.27 1.44 9.25
N TYR A 56 -9.16 0.87 8.78
CA TYR A 56 -7.96 0.67 9.57
C TYR A 56 -6.73 0.44 8.68
N TYR A 57 -5.55 0.59 9.27
CA TYR A 57 -4.28 0.14 8.69
C TYR A 57 -3.95 -1.26 9.21
N HIS A 58 -3.54 -2.16 8.32
CA HIS A 58 -3.20 -3.53 8.68
C HIS A 58 -1.96 -3.59 9.57
N VAL A 59 -2.01 -4.47 10.57
CA VAL A 59 -0.83 -4.93 11.31
C VAL A 59 -0.52 -6.37 10.91
N SER A 60 0.76 -6.71 10.82
CA SER A 60 1.20 -8.07 10.53
C SER A 60 1.64 -8.76 11.82
N LEU A 61 1.00 -9.88 12.13
CA LEU A 61 1.31 -10.70 13.30
C LEU A 61 1.57 -12.13 12.82
N ASP A 62 2.84 -12.50 12.73
CA ASP A 62 3.26 -13.81 12.29
C ASP A 62 3.87 -14.61 13.45
N MET A 63 3.59 -15.92 13.50
CA MET A 63 4.17 -16.84 14.49
C MET A 63 4.75 -18.06 13.78
N TYR A 64 5.98 -18.41 14.11
CA TYR A 64 6.70 -19.54 13.53
C TYR A 64 7.22 -20.47 14.61
N ARG A 65 7.31 -21.77 14.30
CA ARG A 65 8.00 -22.72 15.17
C ARG A 65 9.48 -22.35 15.30
N PRO A 66 10.14 -22.62 16.44
CA PRO A 66 11.55 -22.22 16.65
C PRO A 66 12.52 -22.75 15.59
N HIS A 67 12.24 -23.91 14.98
CA HIS A 67 13.07 -24.53 13.95
C HIS A 67 12.86 -23.96 12.54
N VAL A 68 11.88 -23.07 12.34
CA VAL A 68 11.70 -22.32 11.09
C VAL A 68 12.63 -21.11 11.13
N LYS A 69 13.58 -21.04 10.18
CA LYS A 69 14.60 -19.99 10.09
C LYS A 69 14.51 -19.25 8.76
N GLY A 70 15.07 -18.03 8.74
CA GLY A 70 15.17 -17.22 7.53
C GLY A 70 13.94 -16.37 7.21
N VAL A 71 12.97 -16.31 8.13
CA VAL A 71 11.86 -15.35 8.08
C VAL A 71 12.30 -14.05 8.74
N SER A 72 11.98 -12.90 8.13
CA SER A 72 12.30 -11.59 8.70
C SER A 72 11.21 -10.58 8.38
N PRO A 73 10.79 -9.74 9.36
CA PRO A 73 9.76 -8.74 9.13
C PRO A 73 10.21 -7.73 8.08
N ASN A 74 9.27 -7.24 7.28
CA ASN A 74 9.49 -6.18 6.31
C ASN A 74 8.21 -5.37 6.09
N LEU A 75 8.36 -4.17 5.51
CA LEU A 75 7.27 -3.21 5.33
C LEU A 75 6.09 -3.74 4.49
N LEU A 76 6.35 -4.71 3.60
CA LEU A 76 5.32 -5.30 2.74
C LEU A 76 4.75 -6.62 3.29
N ASN A 77 5.27 -7.09 4.43
CA ASN A 77 5.04 -8.42 4.97
C ASN A 77 5.19 -9.57 3.95
N ILE A 78 6.17 -9.46 3.05
CA ILE A 78 6.47 -10.48 2.03
C ILE A 78 7.68 -11.30 2.48
N HIS A 79 7.51 -12.60 2.70
CA HIS A 79 8.59 -13.49 3.13
C HIS A 79 9.04 -14.38 1.96
N PRO A 80 10.19 -14.10 1.31
CA PRO A 80 10.60 -14.89 0.15
C PRO A 80 10.98 -16.32 0.54
N TRP A 81 10.19 -17.29 0.08
CA TRP A 81 10.33 -18.71 0.45
C TRP A 81 11.71 -19.31 0.19
N LYS A 82 12.45 -18.80 -0.80
CA LYS A 82 13.82 -19.24 -1.11
C LYS A 82 14.81 -19.07 0.05
N TYR A 83 14.52 -18.20 1.02
CA TYR A 83 15.36 -17.98 2.20
C TYR A 83 14.82 -18.66 3.46
N VAL A 84 13.60 -19.19 3.40
CA VAL A 84 12.96 -19.88 4.51
C VAL A 84 13.44 -21.33 4.52
N ARG A 85 13.88 -21.81 5.69
CA ARG A 85 14.31 -23.19 5.89
C ARG A 85 13.73 -23.77 7.16
N ILE A 86 13.62 -25.10 7.17
CA ILE A 86 13.18 -25.91 8.30
C ILE A 86 14.39 -26.70 8.78
N ASP A 87 14.86 -26.40 9.98
CA ASP A 87 15.94 -27.15 10.61
C ASP A 87 15.35 -28.40 11.27
N ARG A 88 16.09 -29.52 11.28
CA ARG A 88 15.67 -30.70 12.04
C ARG A 88 15.64 -30.33 13.53
N GLU A 89 14.52 -30.60 14.20
CA GLU A 89 14.44 -30.48 15.65
C GLU A 89 15.40 -31.50 16.28
N THR A 90 16.46 -31.04 16.93
CA THR A 90 17.24 -31.88 17.84
C THR A 90 16.40 -32.08 19.09
N ASN A 91 15.91 -33.30 19.27
CA ASN A 91 15.18 -33.77 20.44
C ASN A 91 16.13 -33.87 21.65
#